data_AF-A0A919V299-F1
#
_entry.id   AF-A0A919V299-F1
#
_cell.length_a   1.000
_cell.length_b   1.000
_cell.length_c   1.000
_cell.angle_alpha   90.00
_cell.angle_beta   90.00
_cell.angle_gamma   90.00
#
_symmetry.space_group_name_H-M   'P 1'
#
loop_
_entity.id
_entity.type
_entity.pdbx_description
1 polymer ?
#
loop_
_entity_poly.entity_id
_entity_poly.type
_entity_poly.pdbx_seq_one_letter_code
_entity_poly.pdbx_strand_id
1 'polypeptide(L)'
;MSIGVPKPLNLPFDPIERAAETWRLRFGPSSAMAAVTSIMRAHQILLGQLDTLLRPHDLTFARYEALVLLTFSRTGALPLSRIGDRLMVHPTSVTNTVDRLERAGLVRRMRNPKDGRGVLAEITGKGREVVERATADLMAADFCMTMYGEGELAEMFAMLRTIRVAAGDFPAAPEAGPAEAGVPEAAGRPAGGRSSGR
;
A
#
# COMPACT_ATOMS: atom_id res chain seq x y z
N MET A 1 -16.37 -13.12 7.04
CA MET A 1 -14.97 -13.48 7.33
C MET A 1 -14.47 -12.57 8.42
N SER A 2 -14.05 -13.10 9.57
CA SER A 2 -13.52 -12.29 10.67
C SER A 2 -12.09 -11.89 10.31
N ILE A 3 -11.92 -10.63 9.90
CA ILE A 3 -10.60 -10.00 9.76
C ILE A 3 -9.91 -10.17 11.12
N GLY A 4 -8.68 -10.68 11.13
CA GLY A 4 -7.92 -10.92 12.35
C GLY A 4 -7.71 -9.63 13.13
N VAL A 5 -8.68 -9.29 13.98
CA VAL A 5 -8.60 -8.13 14.87
C VAL A 5 -7.42 -8.41 15.80
N PRO A 6 -6.43 -7.51 15.92
CA PRO A 6 -5.37 -7.65 16.90
C PRO A 6 -5.98 -7.94 18.27
N LYS A 7 -5.39 -8.88 19.02
CA LYS A 7 -5.87 -9.23 20.37
C LYS A 7 -6.13 -7.93 21.15
N PRO A 8 -7.35 -7.71 21.68
CA PRO A 8 -7.68 -6.49 22.38
C PRO A 8 -6.68 -6.29 23.52
N LEU A 9 -6.15 -5.07 23.64
CA LEU A 9 -5.29 -4.72 24.76
C LEU A 9 -6.12 -4.87 26.03
N ASN A 10 -5.61 -5.60 27.02
CA ASN A 10 -6.26 -5.75 28.31
C ASN A 10 -5.95 -4.52 29.19
N LEU A 11 -6.31 -3.33 28.72
CA LEU A 11 -6.07 -2.05 29.38
C LEU A 11 -7.38 -1.23 29.38
N PRO A 12 -7.78 -0.62 30.50
CA PRO A 12 -9.00 0.18 30.57
C PRO A 12 -8.82 1.63 30.07
N PHE A 13 -7.69 1.94 29.41
CA PHE A 13 -7.32 3.28 28.97
C PHE A 13 -6.50 3.22 27.67
N ASP A 14 -6.37 4.35 26.98
CA ASP A 14 -5.45 4.49 25.83
C ASP A 14 -3.99 4.60 26.32
N PRO A 15 -3.13 3.62 26.01
CA PRO A 15 -1.72 3.66 26.44
C PRO A 15 -0.93 4.83 25.85
N ILE A 16 -1.30 5.35 24.66
CA ILE A 16 -0.61 6.46 24.02
C ILE A 16 -0.98 7.77 24.71
N GLU A 17 -2.26 7.97 25.01
CA GLU A 17 -2.72 9.13 25.79
C GLU A 17 -2.07 9.14 27.18
N ARG A 18 -2.04 8.00 27.86
CA ARG A 18 -1.38 7.86 29.17
C ARG A 18 0.13 8.12 29.09
N ALA A 19 0.79 7.66 28.03
CA ALA A 19 2.20 7.94 27.78
C ALA A 19 2.43 9.45 27.55
N ALA A 20 1.52 10.12 26.84
CA ALA A 20 1.60 11.57 26.60
C ALA A 20 1.47 12.40 27.88
N GLU A 21 0.56 12.02 28.77
CA GLU A 21 0.44 12.66 30.08
C GLU A 21 1.73 12.49 30.90
N THR A 22 2.26 11.27 30.97
CA THR A 22 3.49 10.95 31.70
C THR A 22 4.70 11.69 31.11
N TRP A 23 4.79 11.74 29.78
CA TRP A 23 5.83 12.47 29.06
C TRP A 23 5.80 13.95 29.40
N ARG A 24 4.61 14.57 29.38
CA ARG A 24 4.43 15.98 29.71
C ARG A 24 4.94 16.31 31.10
N LEU A 25 4.65 15.46 32.09
CA LEU A 25 5.09 15.65 33.47
C LEU A 25 6.60 15.50 33.65
N ARG A 26 7.24 14.61 32.90
CA ARG A 26 8.66 14.26 33.08
C ARG A 26 9.62 15.06 32.19
N PHE A 27 9.21 15.37 30.97
CA PHE A 27 10.07 15.95 29.93
C PHE A 27 9.53 17.25 29.33
N GLY A 28 8.28 17.62 29.64
CA GLY A 28 7.62 18.81 29.11
C GLY A 28 6.61 18.54 27.99
N PRO A 29 5.79 19.54 27.61
CA PRO A 29 4.70 19.36 26.66
C PRO A 29 5.19 19.05 25.25
N SER A 30 4.66 17.99 24.63
CA SER A 30 4.93 17.63 23.24
C SER A 30 3.74 16.87 22.64
N SER A 31 2.93 17.56 21.82
CA SER A 31 1.88 16.92 21.02
C SER A 31 2.48 16.03 19.93
N ALA A 32 3.68 16.37 19.43
CA ALA A 32 4.40 15.60 18.42
C ALA A 32 4.72 14.17 18.89
N MET A 33 5.04 13.97 20.18
CA MET A 33 5.30 12.64 20.74
C MET A 33 4.07 11.74 20.66
N ALA A 34 2.89 12.26 21.00
CA ALA A 34 1.64 11.50 20.92
C ALA A 34 1.32 11.18 19.45
N ALA A 35 1.43 12.17 18.57
CA ALA A 35 1.17 12.01 17.14
C ALA A 35 2.07 10.94 16.49
N VAL A 36 3.39 10.98 16.70
CA VAL A 36 4.31 9.99 16.10
C VAL A 36 4.01 8.58 16.63
N THR A 37 3.70 8.45 17.92
CA THR A 37 3.36 7.15 18.53
C THR A 37 2.04 6.60 17.97
N SER A 38 1.04 7.47 17.78
CA SER A 38 -0.24 7.10 17.14
C SER A 38 -0.04 6.65 15.69
N ILE A 39 0.80 7.34 14.91
CA ILE A 39 1.11 6.94 13.52
C ILE A 39 1.77 5.56 13.50
N MET A 40 2.77 5.32 14.37
CA MET A 40 3.43 4.01 14.44
C MET A 40 2.46 2.90 14.82
N ARG A 41 1.54 3.16 15.76
CA ARG A 41 0.54 2.16 16.16
C ARG A 41 -0.49 1.90 15.05
N ALA A 42 -0.98 2.95 14.39
CA ALA A 42 -1.90 2.85 13.27
C ALA A 42 -1.27 2.06 12.10
N HIS A 43 -0.01 2.33 11.78
CA HIS A 43 0.74 1.58 10.76
C HIS A 43 0.78 0.07 11.07
N GLN A 44 1.08 -0.32 12.32
CA GLN A 44 1.09 -1.73 12.72
C GLN A 44 -0.28 -2.41 12.59
N ILE A 45 -1.35 -1.70 12.96
CA ILE A 45 -2.72 -2.21 12.87
C ILE A 45 -3.08 -2.43 11.39
N LEU A 46 -2.92 -1.39 10.57
CA LEU A 46 -3.28 -1.44 9.15
C LEU A 46 -2.48 -2.49 8.40
N LEU A 47 -1.16 -2.53 8.59
CA LEU A 47 -0.32 -3.53 7.93
C LEU A 47 -0.75 -4.96 8.30
N GLY A 48 -1.04 -5.22 9.58
CA GLY A 48 -1.52 -6.53 10.03
C GLY A 48 -2.88 -6.93 9.45
N GLN A 49 -3.81 -5.98 9.33
CA GLN A 49 -5.13 -6.23 8.75
C GLN A 49 -5.05 -6.45 7.23
N LEU A 50 -4.28 -5.62 6.52
CA LEU A 50 -4.04 -5.76 5.08
C LEU A 50 -3.34 -7.09 4.76
N ASP A 51 -2.30 -7.45 5.50
CA ASP A 51 -1.63 -8.75 5.34
C ASP A 51 -2.58 -9.92 5.64
N THR A 52 -3.51 -9.76 6.59
CA THR A 52 -4.52 -10.79 6.88
C THR A 52 -5.48 -10.98 5.71
N LEU A 53 -5.94 -9.89 5.08
CA LEU A 53 -6.79 -9.95 3.88
C LEU A 53 -6.05 -10.53 2.67
N LEU A 54 -4.74 -10.29 2.56
CA LEU A 54 -3.91 -10.76 1.46
C LEU A 54 -3.40 -12.19 1.63
N ARG A 55 -3.49 -12.75 2.85
CA ARG A 55 -3.02 -14.10 3.16
C ARG A 55 -3.63 -15.21 2.29
N PRO A 56 -4.93 -15.21 1.95
CA PRO A 56 -5.51 -16.20 1.03
C PRO A 56 -4.92 -16.19 -0.38
N HIS A 57 -4.24 -15.09 -0.76
CA HIS A 57 -3.57 -14.93 -2.05
C HIS A 57 -2.06 -15.20 -1.97
N ASP A 58 -1.56 -15.69 -0.83
CA ASP A 58 -0.12 -15.87 -0.52
C ASP A 58 0.71 -14.57 -0.60
N LEU A 59 0.05 -13.42 -0.42
CA LEU A 59 0.67 -12.10 -0.51
C LEU A 59 0.83 -11.44 0.88
N THR A 60 1.81 -10.54 0.94
CA THR A 60 1.85 -9.44 1.92
C THR A 60 1.51 -8.15 1.18
N PHE A 61 1.19 -7.09 1.90
CA PHE A 61 0.87 -5.79 1.32
C PHE A 61 1.98 -5.27 0.40
N ALA A 62 3.24 -5.33 0.84
CA ALA A 62 4.37 -4.94 -0.01
C ALA A 62 4.50 -5.76 -1.32
N ARG A 63 4.15 -7.06 -1.31
CA ARG A 63 4.16 -7.89 -2.52
C ARG A 63 2.98 -7.57 -3.43
N TYR A 64 1.82 -7.30 -2.84
CA TYR A 64 0.64 -6.84 -3.56
C TYR A 64 0.92 -5.49 -4.27
N GLU A 65 1.47 -4.50 -3.56
CA GLU A 65 1.81 -3.19 -4.14
C GLU A 65 2.78 -3.31 -5.32
N ALA A 66 3.78 -4.18 -5.24
CA ALA A 66 4.68 -4.45 -6.36
C ALA A 66 3.96 -5.00 -7.60
N LEU A 67 3.00 -5.91 -7.41
CA LEU A 67 2.22 -6.45 -8.52
C LEU A 67 1.22 -5.41 -9.09
N VAL A 68 0.61 -4.59 -8.24
CA VAL A 68 -0.25 -3.47 -8.68
C VAL A 68 0.56 -2.47 -9.51
N LEU A 69 1.75 -2.09 -9.03
CA LEU A 69 2.65 -1.20 -9.74
C LEU A 69 3.02 -1.75 -11.12
N LEU A 70 3.36 -3.04 -11.21
CA LEU A 70 3.63 -3.69 -12.49
C LEU A 70 2.39 -3.70 -13.38
N THR A 71 1.21 -3.96 -12.82
CA THR A 71 -0.07 -3.97 -13.55
C THR A 71 -0.38 -2.62 -14.20
N PHE A 72 -0.15 -1.51 -13.49
CA PHE A 72 -0.33 -0.14 -14.01
C PHE A 72 0.78 0.32 -14.95
N SER A 73 1.90 -0.40 -15.01
CA SER A 73 2.96 -0.07 -15.95
C SER A 73 2.54 -0.42 -17.38
N ARG A 74 2.88 0.44 -18.34
CA ARG A 74 2.47 0.32 -19.75
C ARG A 74 2.73 -1.06 -20.37
N THR A 75 3.80 -1.74 -19.96
CA THR A 75 4.21 -3.04 -20.51
C THR A 75 4.07 -4.19 -19.53
N GLY A 76 3.58 -3.96 -18.31
CA GLY A 76 3.64 -4.97 -17.26
C GLY A 76 5.03 -5.23 -16.68
N ALA A 77 6.03 -4.43 -17.05
CA ALA A 77 7.43 -4.68 -16.71
C ALA A 77 8.17 -3.40 -16.31
N LEU A 78 8.97 -3.47 -15.24
CA LEU A 78 9.79 -2.35 -14.76
C LEU A 78 11.18 -2.81 -14.31
N PRO A 79 12.22 -1.96 -14.45
CA PRO A 79 13.50 -2.17 -13.77
C PRO A 79 13.32 -2.24 -12.26
N LEU A 80 14.07 -3.11 -11.58
CA LEU A 80 14.00 -3.24 -10.12
C LEU A 80 14.29 -1.90 -9.40
N SER A 81 15.22 -1.08 -9.91
CA SER A 81 15.47 0.26 -9.37
C SER A 81 14.22 1.13 -9.40
N ARG A 82 13.49 1.16 -10.52
CA ARG A 82 12.24 1.91 -10.66
C ARG A 82 11.12 1.41 -9.76
N ILE A 83 11.09 0.10 -9.47
CA ILE A 83 10.16 -0.46 -8.49
C ILE A 83 10.49 0.08 -7.09
N GLY A 84 11.78 0.14 -6.72
CA GLY A 84 12.22 0.73 -5.46
C GLY A 84 11.84 2.19 -5.31
N ASP A 85 12.15 3.00 -6.34
CA ASP A 85 11.80 4.42 -6.37
C ASP A 85 10.29 4.64 -6.18
N ARG A 86 9.46 3.91 -6.93
CA ARG A 86 8.00 4.11 -6.93
C ARG A 86 7.30 3.56 -5.69
N LEU A 87 7.85 2.53 -5.05
CA LEU A 87 7.34 2.00 -3.79
C LEU A 87 7.95 2.68 -2.57
N MET A 88 8.90 3.61 -2.74
CA MET A 88 9.60 4.31 -1.66
C MET A 88 10.27 3.33 -0.68
N VAL A 89 10.85 2.24 -1.20
CA VAL A 89 11.52 1.21 -0.39
C VAL A 89 12.98 1.02 -0.81
N HIS A 90 13.81 0.60 0.14
CA HIS A 90 15.22 0.31 -0.10
C HIS A 90 15.40 -0.78 -1.17
N PRO A 91 16.42 -0.70 -2.06
CA PRO A 91 16.66 -1.69 -3.12
C PRO A 91 16.72 -3.15 -2.65
N THR A 92 17.31 -3.43 -1.48
CA THR A 92 17.34 -4.78 -0.89
C THR A 92 15.94 -5.36 -0.65
N SER A 93 14.98 -4.51 -0.24
CA SER A 93 13.59 -4.91 -0.05
C SER A 93 12.94 -5.26 -1.38
N VAL A 94 13.24 -4.52 -2.45
CA VAL A 94 12.73 -4.81 -3.80
C VAL A 94 13.22 -6.16 -4.29
N THR A 95 14.52 -6.44 -4.18
CA THR A 95 15.09 -7.72 -4.63
C THR A 95 14.41 -8.89 -3.93
N ASN A 96 14.27 -8.82 -2.60
CA ASN A 96 13.59 -9.84 -1.80
C ASN A 96 12.11 -10.01 -2.19
N THR A 97 11.39 -8.91 -2.42
CA THR A 97 10.00 -8.90 -2.88
C THR A 97 9.87 -9.59 -4.24
N VAL A 98 10.69 -9.18 -5.22
CA VAL A 98 10.67 -9.75 -6.58
C VAL A 98 11.07 -11.22 -6.58
N ASP A 99 12.09 -11.61 -5.80
CA ASP A 99 12.48 -13.02 -5.66
C ASP A 99 11.32 -13.90 -5.17
N ARG A 100 10.56 -13.43 -4.18
CA ARG A 100 9.41 -14.16 -3.62
C ARG A 100 8.28 -14.26 -4.64
N LEU A 101 8.00 -13.17 -5.36
CA LEU A 101 6.98 -13.15 -6.42
C LEU A 101 7.36 -14.04 -7.61
N GLU A 102 8.63 -14.09 -7.98
CA GLU A 102 9.14 -14.97 -9.03
C GLU A 102 9.03 -16.45 -8.63
N ARG A 103 9.43 -16.81 -7.41
CA ARG A 103 9.25 -18.19 -6.89
C ARG A 103 7.77 -18.61 -6.85
N ALA A 104 6.85 -17.67 -6.65
CA ALA A 104 5.41 -17.93 -6.70
C ALA A 104 4.83 -17.97 -8.14
N GLY A 105 5.66 -17.67 -9.15
CA GLY A 105 5.26 -17.61 -10.56
C GLY A 105 4.39 -16.40 -10.93
N LEU A 106 4.35 -15.38 -10.07
CA LEU A 106 3.54 -14.17 -10.27
C LEU A 106 4.29 -13.11 -11.10
N VAL A 107 5.62 -13.20 -11.10
CA VAL A 107 6.53 -12.35 -11.87
C VAL A 107 7.57 -13.24 -12.53
N ARG A 108 8.17 -12.77 -13.63
CA ARG A 108 9.40 -13.33 -14.19
C ARG A 108 10.46 -12.26 -14.35
N ARG A 109 11.73 -12.60 -14.16
CA ARG A 109 12.84 -11.71 -14.51
C ARG A 109 13.24 -11.85 -15.97
N MET A 110 13.54 -10.72 -16.59
CA MET A 110 14.09 -10.67 -17.94
C MET A 110 15.21 -9.67 -18.03
N ARG A 111 16.16 -9.91 -18.95
CA ARG A 111 17.20 -8.93 -19.28
C ARG A 111 16.55 -7.70 -19.89
N ASN A 112 16.99 -6.52 -19.50
CA ASN A 112 16.55 -5.27 -20.11
C ASN A 112 17.08 -5.20 -21.56
N PRO A 113 16.23 -5.22 -22.59
CA PRO A 113 16.68 -5.21 -23.98
C PRO A 113 17.35 -3.89 -24.40
N LYS A 114 17.17 -2.80 -23.63
CA LYS A 114 17.77 -1.49 -23.93
C LYS A 114 19.15 -1.25 -23.31
N ASP A 115 19.48 -1.98 -22.25
CA ASP A 115 20.69 -1.73 -21.44
C ASP A 115 21.53 -3.00 -21.19
N GLY A 116 20.96 -4.19 -21.40
CA GLY A 116 21.64 -5.50 -21.29
C GLY A 116 22.09 -5.89 -19.87
N ARG A 117 22.41 -4.91 -19.02
CA ARG A 117 22.90 -5.03 -17.64
C ARG A 117 21.78 -4.95 -16.60
N GLY A 118 20.70 -4.23 -16.92
CA GLY A 118 19.53 -4.11 -16.04
C GLY A 118 18.64 -5.36 -16.05
N VAL A 119 18.09 -5.72 -14.89
CA VAL A 119 17.05 -6.74 -14.74
C VAL A 119 15.69 -6.06 -14.65
N LEU A 120 14.73 -6.52 -15.48
CA LEU A 120 13.33 -6.15 -15.37
C LEU A 120 12.57 -7.23 -14.62
N ALA A 121 11.60 -6.83 -13.82
CA ALA A 121 10.55 -7.69 -13.32
C ALA A 121 9.30 -7.48 -14.19
N GLU A 122 8.73 -8.56 -14.72
CA GLU A 122 7.51 -8.54 -15.53
C GLU A 122 6.42 -9.39 -14.87
N ILE A 123 5.23 -8.83 -14.71
CA ILE A 123 4.08 -9.55 -14.16
C ILE A 123 3.57 -10.61 -15.15
N THR A 124 3.32 -11.82 -14.64
CA THR A 124 2.77 -12.93 -15.45
C THR A 124 1.24 -12.85 -15.55
N GLY A 125 0.63 -13.67 -16.41
CA GLY A 125 -0.83 -13.83 -16.45
C GLY A 125 -1.40 -14.24 -15.08
N LYS A 126 -0.77 -15.25 -14.44
CA LYS A 126 -1.09 -15.67 -13.07
C LYS A 126 -0.97 -14.51 -12.07
N GLY A 127 0.07 -13.68 -12.20
CA GLY A 127 0.25 -12.49 -11.36
C GLY A 127 -0.91 -11.51 -11.48
N ARG A 128 -1.39 -11.25 -12.70
CA ARG A 128 -2.53 -10.35 -12.95
C ARG A 128 -3.83 -10.87 -12.34
N GLU A 129 -4.12 -12.17 -12.52
CA GLU A 129 -5.29 -12.80 -11.92
C GLU A 129 -5.28 -12.74 -10.38
N VAL A 130 -4.10 -12.92 -9.77
CA VAL A 130 -3.94 -12.81 -8.32
C VAL A 130 -4.17 -11.37 -7.85
N VAL A 131 -3.60 -10.37 -8.56
CA VAL A 131 -3.85 -8.95 -8.24
C VAL A 131 -5.33 -8.62 -8.31
N GLU A 132 -6.03 -9.05 -9.37
CA GLU A 132 -7.45 -8.75 -9.53
C GLU A 132 -8.28 -9.24 -8.35
N ARG A 133 -8.09 -10.48 -7.92
CA ARG A 133 -8.79 -11.04 -6.76
C ARG A 133 -8.39 -10.37 -5.45
N ALA A 134 -7.10 -10.13 -5.25
CA ALA A 134 -6.60 -9.45 -4.05
C ALA A 134 -7.13 -8.00 -3.95
N THR A 135 -7.16 -7.27 -5.07
CA THR A 135 -7.74 -5.93 -5.14
C THR A 135 -9.23 -5.95 -4.84
N ALA A 136 -9.98 -6.93 -5.36
CA ALA A 136 -11.40 -7.06 -5.07
C ALA A 136 -11.68 -7.23 -3.56
N ASP A 137 -10.89 -8.06 -2.88
CA ASP A 137 -11.02 -8.27 -1.43
C ASP A 137 -10.65 -7.01 -0.62
N LEU A 138 -9.58 -6.30 -1.03
CA LEU A 138 -9.16 -5.05 -0.38
C LEU A 138 -10.20 -3.94 -0.60
N MET A 139 -10.74 -3.80 -1.81
CA MET A 139 -11.79 -2.84 -2.12
C MET A 139 -13.08 -3.15 -1.36
N ALA A 140 -13.46 -4.42 -1.25
CA ALA A 140 -14.65 -4.82 -0.49
C ALA A 140 -14.52 -4.53 1.02
N ALA A 141 -13.30 -4.38 1.53
CA ALA A 141 -13.00 -4.01 2.91
C ALA A 141 -12.63 -2.53 3.08
N ASP A 142 -12.76 -1.69 2.04
CA ASP A 142 -12.28 -0.29 1.97
C ASP A 142 -10.85 -0.15 2.52
N PHE A 143 -9.95 -1.07 2.14
CA PHE A 143 -8.57 -1.11 2.64
C PHE A 143 -8.45 -1.08 4.19
N CYS A 144 -9.42 -1.68 4.88
CA CYS A 144 -9.53 -1.69 6.34
C CYS A 144 -9.75 -0.30 6.97
N MET A 145 -10.24 0.67 6.20
CA MET A 145 -10.45 2.06 6.62
C MET A 145 -11.93 2.43 6.81
N THR A 146 -12.83 1.45 6.91
CA THR A 146 -14.29 1.63 7.00
C THR A 146 -14.78 2.47 8.19
N MET A 147 -13.93 2.72 9.18
CA MET A 147 -14.25 3.55 10.34
C MET A 147 -14.18 5.06 10.07
N TYR A 148 -13.69 5.48 8.89
CA TYR A 148 -13.54 6.88 8.51
C TYR A 148 -14.42 7.22 7.31
N GLY A 149 -14.97 8.44 7.28
CA GLY A 149 -15.64 8.99 6.10
C GLY A 149 -14.67 9.58 5.07
N GLU A 150 -15.15 9.83 3.84
CA GLU A 150 -14.35 10.38 2.74
C GLU A 150 -13.62 11.69 3.09
N GLY A 151 -14.29 12.58 3.85
CA GLY A 151 -13.67 13.84 4.31
C GLY A 151 -12.48 13.60 5.24
N GLU A 152 -12.63 12.71 6.22
CA GLU A 152 -11.57 12.36 7.17
C GLU A 152 -10.39 11.67 6.47
N LEU A 153 -10.66 10.81 5.49
CA LEU A 153 -9.62 10.17 4.66
C LEU A 153 -8.84 11.21 3.85
N ALA A 154 -9.53 12.18 3.24
CA ALA A 154 -8.89 13.26 2.50
C ALA A 154 -8.02 14.14 3.41
N GLU A 155 -8.51 14.49 4.59
CA GLU A 155 -7.75 15.25 5.60
C GLU A 155 -6.53 14.47 6.08
N MET A 156 -6.67 13.17 6.37
CA MET A 156 -5.58 12.29 6.76
C MET A 156 -4.51 12.21 5.67
N PHE A 157 -4.91 12.02 4.41
CA PHE A 157 -3.99 12.02 3.27
C PHE A 157 -3.22 13.35 3.15
N ALA A 158 -3.91 14.48 3.33
CA ALA A 158 -3.31 15.81 3.28
C ALA A 158 -2.32 16.02 4.44
N MET A 159 -2.67 15.64 5.67
CA MET A 159 -1.79 15.75 6.84
C MET A 159 -0.51 14.92 6.68
N LEU A 160 -0.64 13.66 6.24
CA LEU A 160 0.49 12.77 5.99
C LEU A 160 1.32 13.16 4.74
N ARG A 161 0.80 14.03 3.87
CA ARG A 161 1.58 14.56 2.74
C ARG A 161 2.75 15.43 3.22
N THR A 162 2.56 16.18 4.29
CA THR A 162 3.58 17.12 4.80
C THR A 162 4.89 16.42 5.15
N ILE A 163 4.82 15.29 5.86
CA ILE A 163 6.03 14.52 6.22
C ILE A 163 6.73 13.92 5.00
N ARG A 164 5.98 13.46 3.99
CA ARG A 164 6.54 12.91 2.73
C ARG A 164 7.28 13.96 1.92
N VAL A 165 6.73 15.17 1.83
CA VAL A 165 7.43 16.31 1.20
C VAL A 165 8.65 16.72 1.99
N ALA A 166 8.56 16.80 3.32
CA ALA A 166 9.70 17.14 4.18
C ALA A 166 10.83 16.10 4.11
N ALA A 167 10.49 14.83 3.90
CA ALA A 167 11.45 13.74 3.68
C ALA A 167 12.13 13.80 2.29
N GLY A 168 11.59 14.60 1.36
CA GLY A 168 12.11 14.72 0.00
C GLY A 168 11.58 13.65 -0.97
N ASP A 169 10.47 12.98 -0.64
CA ASP A 169 9.88 11.95 -1.52
C ASP A 169 9.46 12.54 -2.89
N PHE A 170 9.00 13.79 -2.91
CA PHE A 170 8.58 14.54 -4.10
C PHE A 170 8.48 16.05 -3.81
N PRO A 171 8.54 16.93 -4.84
CA PRO A 171 8.46 18.38 -4.64
C PRO A 171 7.09 18.84 -4.14
N ALA A 172 7.06 19.92 -3.35
CA ALA A 172 5.84 20.46 -2.76
C ALA A 172 4.84 20.99 -3.79
N ALA A 173 5.34 21.57 -4.89
CA ALA A 173 4.57 21.95 -6.07
C ALA A 173 4.90 20.98 -7.22
N PRO A 174 3.93 20.60 -8.06
CA PRO A 174 4.25 19.85 -9.26
C PRO A 174 5.16 20.72 -10.14
N GLU A 175 6.37 20.24 -10.45
CA GLU A 175 7.08 20.76 -11.60
C GLU A 175 6.19 20.54 -12.83
N ALA A 176 6.08 21.54 -13.70
CA ALA A 176 5.39 21.41 -14.99
C ALA A 176 6.19 20.46 -15.91
N GLY A 177 6.20 19.17 -15.58
CA GLY A 177 6.79 18.09 -16.34
C GLY A 177 5.76 17.42 -17.24
N PRO A 178 6.18 16.72 -18.30
CA PRO A 178 5.28 16.15 -19.29
C PRO A 178 4.36 15.13 -18.62
N ALA A 179 3.04 15.26 -18.87
CA ALA A 179 2.03 14.34 -18.38
C ALA A 179 2.43 12.88 -18.66
N GLU A 180 2.84 12.14 -17.62
CA GLU A 180 3.02 10.70 -17.76
C GLU A 180 1.66 10.09 -18.11
N ALA A 181 1.64 9.29 -19.18
CA ALA A 181 0.46 8.73 -19.81
C ALA A 181 -0.49 8.10 -18.77
N GLY A 182 -1.75 8.55 -18.82
CA GLY A 182 -2.80 8.19 -17.89
C GLY A 182 -2.95 6.68 -17.68
N VAL A 183 -3.25 6.32 -16.45
CA VAL A 183 -3.79 5.00 -16.10
C VAL A 183 -4.99 4.75 -17.03
N PRO A 184 -5.02 3.67 -17.81
CA PRO A 184 -6.20 3.37 -18.63
C PRO A 184 -7.41 3.21 -17.71
N GLU A 185 -8.46 3.96 -18.01
CA GLU A 185 -9.74 3.94 -17.32
C GLU A 185 -10.24 2.49 -17.25
N ALA A 186 -10.48 2.00 -16.03
CA ALA A 186 -10.96 0.64 -15.80
C ALA A 186 -12.32 0.46 -16.52
N ALA A 187 -12.38 -0.47 -17.46
CA ALA A 187 -13.60 -0.80 -18.19
C ALA A 187 -14.75 -1.09 -17.21
N GLY A 188 -15.89 -0.44 -17.44
CA GLY A 188 -17.00 -0.31 -16.51
C GLY A 188 -17.53 -1.64 -15.96
N ARG A 189 -17.93 -1.60 -14.69
CA ARG A 189 -18.67 -2.68 -14.01
C ARG A 189 -19.88 -3.10 -14.86
N PRO A 190 -20.13 -4.39 -15.10
CA PRO A 190 -21.38 -4.81 -15.70
C PRO A 190 -22.53 -4.52 -14.73
N ALA A 191 -23.53 -3.78 -15.22
CA ALA A 191 -24.76 -3.51 -14.50
C ALA A 191 -25.46 -4.83 -14.16
N GLY A 192 -25.65 -5.09 -12.87
CA GLY A 192 -26.42 -6.23 -12.38
C GLY A 192 -27.86 -6.14 -12.88
N GLY A 193 -28.21 -6.99 -13.84
CA GLY A 193 -29.57 -7.20 -14.28
C GLY A 193 -30.37 -7.87 -13.16
N ARG A 194 -31.34 -7.14 -12.60
CA ARG A 194 -32.38 -7.74 -11.76
C ARG A 194 -33.38 -8.43 -12.70
N SER A 195 -33.39 -9.75 -12.71
CA SER A 195 -34.54 -10.51 -13.22
C SER A 195 -35.61 -10.56 -12.13
N SER A 196 -36.68 -9.78 -12.27
CA SER A 196 -37.93 -10.06 -11.55
C SER A 196 -38.67 -11.18 -12.28
N GLY A 197 -38.79 -12.32 -11.61
CA GLY A 197 -39.64 -13.43 -12.02
C GLY A 197 -41.12 -13.06 -12.01
N ARG A 198 -41.86 -13.78 -12.85
CA ARG A 198 -43.32 -13.74 -13.02
C ARG A 198 -44.06 -14.17 -11.76
#